data_AF-A0AAU0QNT4-F1
#
_entry.id   AF-A0AAU0QNT4-F1
#
_cell.length_a   1.000
_cell.length_b   1.000
_cell.length_c   1.000
_cell.angle_alpha   90.00
_cell.angle_beta   90.00
_cell.angle_gamma   90.00
#
_symmetry.space_group_name_H-M   'P 1'
#
loop_
_entity.id
_entity.type
_entity.pdbx_description
1 polymer ?
#
loop_
_entity_poly.entity_id
_entity_poly.type
_entity_poly.pdbx_seq_one_letter_code
_entity_poly.pdbx_strand_id
1 'polypeptide(L)'
;MENDVAVAEDDRVWVRGWFPLLFSLSCVVNRCKLDVRTRALTVLFEIVKTYGDSFSPHWWKDLFKILFRIFDNMKLPEQYTEKAEW
;
A
#
# COMPACT_ATOMS: atom_id res chain seq x y z
N MET A 1 -26.63 7.89 -24.33
CA MET A 1 -25.99 6.58 -24.10
C MET A 1 -24.91 6.82 -23.06
N GLU A 2 -25.30 6.84 -21.79
CA GLU A 2 -24.35 6.86 -20.67
C GLU A 2 -23.60 5.54 -20.71
N ASN A 3 -22.28 5.61 -20.85
CA ASN A 3 -21.41 4.46 -20.68
C ASN A 3 -21.45 4.06 -19.20
N ASP A 4 -22.43 3.24 -18.83
CA ASP A 4 -22.27 2.28 -17.74
C ASP A 4 -21.14 1.33 -18.16
N VAL A 5 -19.90 1.79 -17.99
CA VAL A 5 -18.74 0.91 -18.00
C VAL A 5 -18.95 0.00 -16.80
N ALA A 6 -19.60 -1.14 -17.04
CA ALA A 6 -19.71 -2.19 -16.07
C ALA A 6 -18.28 -2.58 -15.68
N VAL A 7 -17.79 -2.00 -14.58
CA VAL A 7 -16.50 -2.36 -14.00
C VAL A 7 -16.53 -3.87 -13.87
N ALA A 8 -15.58 -4.52 -14.56
CA ALA A 8 -15.46 -5.97 -14.59
C ALA A 8 -15.56 -6.50 -13.15
N GLU A 9 -16.26 -7.60 -12.94
CA GLU A 9 -16.50 -8.09 -11.57
C GLU A 9 -15.20 -8.29 -10.78
N ASP A 10 -14.15 -8.74 -11.46
CA ASP A 10 -12.80 -8.84 -10.91
C ASP A 10 -12.30 -7.48 -10.40
N ASP A 11 -12.44 -6.41 -11.18
CA ASP A 11 -11.98 -5.07 -10.79
C ASP A 11 -12.74 -4.52 -9.58
N ARG A 12 -13.97 -5.00 -9.31
CA ARG A 12 -14.69 -4.65 -8.09
C ARG A 12 -14.00 -5.23 -6.86
N VAL A 13 -13.47 -6.45 -6.94
CA VAL A 13 -12.71 -7.08 -5.84
C VAL A 13 -11.46 -6.28 -5.54
N TRP A 14 -10.76 -5.81 -6.57
CA TRP A 14 -9.62 -4.91 -6.40
C TRP A 14 -10.02 -3.59 -5.74
N VAL A 15 -10.95 -2.86 -6.35
CA VAL A 15 -11.31 -1.49 -5.93
C VAL A 15 -11.97 -1.47 -4.55
N ARG A 16 -12.75 -2.50 -4.19
CA ARG A 16 -13.50 -2.54 -2.92
C ARG A 16 -12.83 -3.36 -1.83
N GLY A 17 -11.91 -4.26 -2.17
CA GLY A 17 -11.24 -5.16 -1.23
C GLY A 17 -9.75 -4.90 -1.13
N TRP A 18 -9.00 -5.38 -2.12
CA TRP A 18 -7.53 -5.38 -2.06
C TRP A 18 -6.91 -3.99 -2.02
N PHE A 19 -7.35 -3.09 -2.91
CA PHE A 19 -6.77 -1.75 -3.02
C PHE A 19 -6.95 -0.93 -1.73
N PRO A 20 -8.17 -0.82 -1.14
CA PRO A 20 -8.34 -0.13 0.14
C PRO A 20 -7.46 -0.72 1.25
N LEU A 21 -7.38 -2.05 1.35
CA LEU A 21 -6.57 -2.71 2.38
C LEU A 21 -5.08 -2.38 2.24
N LEU A 22 -4.53 -2.55 1.03
CA LEU A 22 -3.13 -2.27 0.73
C LEU A 22 -2.80 -0.78 0.88
N PHE A 23 -3.71 0.09 0.46
CA PHE A 23 -3.55 1.54 0.62
C PHE A 23 -3.59 1.95 2.10
N SER A 24 -4.50 1.39 2.91
CA SER A 24 -4.55 1.65 4.35
C SER A 24 -3.27 1.20 5.06
N LEU A 25 -2.75 0.02 4.74
CA LEU A 25 -1.46 -0.44 5.26
C LEU A 25 -0.32 0.50 4.84
N SER A 26 -0.31 0.97 3.59
CA SER A 26 0.67 1.96 3.13
C SER A 26 0.58 3.27 3.93
N CYS A 27 -0.61 3.69 4.34
CA CYS A 27 -0.80 4.87 5.18
C CYS A 27 -0.23 4.67 6.58
N VAL A 28 -0.40 3.48 7.18
CA VAL A 28 0.20 3.11 8.48
C VAL A 28 1.72 3.14 8.41
N VAL A 29 2.31 2.56 7.34
CA VAL A 29 3.76 2.57 7.10
C VAL A 29 4.32 3.99 6.98
N ASN A 30 3.53 4.95 6.50
CA ASN A 30 3.98 6.33 6.29
C ASN A 30 3.74 7.28 7.47
N ARG A 31 2.84 6.95 8.41
CA ARG A 31 2.37 7.91 9.43
C ARG A 31 2.63 7.49 10.89
N CYS A 32 2.87 6.21 11.15
CA CYS A 32 3.02 5.69 12.51
C CYS A 32 4.48 5.63 12.99
N LYS A 33 4.71 5.25 14.26
CA LYS A 33 6.04 5.03 14.85
C LYS A 33 6.74 3.80 14.26
N LEU A 34 8.06 3.73 14.39
CA LEU A 34 8.92 2.72 13.75
C LEU A 34 8.43 1.28 13.91
N ASP A 35 8.14 0.82 15.13
CA ASP A 35 7.65 -0.54 15.39
C ASP A 35 6.35 -0.87 14.63
N VAL A 36 5.43 0.10 14.58
CA VAL A 36 4.15 -0.05 13.88
C VAL A 36 4.36 -0.07 12.36
N ARG A 37 5.25 0.80 11.85
CA ARG A 37 5.61 0.86 10.42
C ARG A 37 6.18 -0.48 9.96
N THR A 38 7.15 -1.02 10.71
CA THR A 38 7.80 -2.29 10.37
C THR A 38 6.79 -3.44 10.32
N ARG A 39 5.92 -3.55 11.33
CA ARG A 39 4.86 -4.57 11.34
C ARG A 39 3.86 -4.42 10.19
N ALA A 40 3.41 -3.20 9.90
CA ALA A 40 2.49 -2.95 8.81
C ALA A 40 3.10 -3.27 7.43
N LEU A 41 4.40 -3.00 7.26
CA LEU A 41 5.13 -3.36 6.04
C LEU A 41 5.25 -4.87 5.88
N THR A 42 5.56 -5.60 6.96
CA THR A 42 5.55 -7.07 6.97
C THR A 42 4.19 -7.62 6.55
N VAL A 43 3.11 -7.13 7.15
CA VAL A 43 1.75 -7.58 6.81
C VAL A 43 1.42 -7.29 5.33
N LEU A 44 1.80 -6.12 4.82
CA LEU A 44 1.59 -5.76 3.41
C LEU A 44 2.27 -6.78 2.48
N PHE A 45 3.54 -7.11 2.74
CA PHE A 45 4.26 -8.08 1.90
C PHE A 45 3.77 -9.52 2.08
N GLU A 46 3.32 -9.91 3.27
CA GLU A 46 2.72 -11.23 3.48
C GLU A 46 1.40 -11.38 2.71
N ILE A 47 0.59 -10.32 2.60
CA ILE A 47 -0.60 -10.33 1.73
C ILE A 47 -0.19 -10.55 0.28
N VAL A 48 0.79 -9.79 -0.22
CA VAL A 48 1.27 -9.90 -1.61
C VAL A 48 1.86 -11.28 -1.88
N LYS A 49 2.61 -11.85 -0.94
CA LYS A 49 3.20 -13.18 -1.04
C LYS A 49 2.14 -14.30 -1.03
N THR A 50 1.12 -14.16 -0.20
CA THR A 50 0.10 -15.19 0.00
C THR A 50 -0.96 -15.18 -1.10
N TYR A 51 -1.36 -13.99 -1.57
CA TYR A 51 -2.49 -13.82 -2.50
C TYR A 51 -2.10 -13.24 -3.85
N GLY A 52 -0.83 -12.86 -4.07
CA GLY A 52 -0.39 -12.22 -5.32
C GLY A 52 -0.67 -13.03 -6.57
N ASP A 53 -0.63 -14.37 -6.49
CA ASP A 53 -0.96 -15.26 -7.61
C ASP A 53 -2.43 -15.17 -8.03
N SER A 54 -3.31 -14.69 -7.14
CA SER A 54 -4.73 -14.45 -7.45
C SER A 54 -4.99 -13.05 -8.03
N PHE A 55 -3.98 -12.18 -8.09
CA PHE A 55 -4.16 -10.83 -8.60
C PHE A 55 -4.10 -10.82 -10.11
N SER A 56 -5.06 -10.12 -10.73
CA SER A 56 -5.02 -9.88 -12.16
C SER A 56 -3.76 -9.09 -12.54
N PRO A 57 -3.12 -9.38 -13.69
CA PRO A 57 -1.86 -8.76 -14.08
C PRO A 57 -1.86 -7.22 -14.05
N HIS A 58 -2.99 -6.58 -14.38
CA HIS A 58 -3.09 -5.12 -14.40
C HIS A 58 -3.14 -4.48 -13.01
N TRP A 59 -3.58 -5.19 -11.97
CA TRP A 59 -3.61 -4.66 -10.59
C TRP A 59 -2.21 -4.44 -10.01
N TRP A 60 -1.24 -5.24 -10.45
CA TRP A 60 0.16 -5.09 -10.06
C TRP A 60 0.70 -3.69 -10.36
N LYS A 61 0.22 -3.04 -11.43
CA LYS A 61 0.62 -1.67 -11.76
C LYS A 61 0.25 -0.68 -10.66
N ASP A 62 -0.93 -0.82 -10.06
CA ASP A 62 -1.38 0.04 -8.97
C ASP A 62 -0.71 -0.33 -7.64
N LEU A 63 -0.52 -1.62 -7.38
CA LEU A 63 0.28 -2.09 -6.24
C LEU A 63 1.70 -1.52 -6.28
N PHE A 64 2.39 -1.58 -7.42
CA PHE A 64 3.74 -1.04 -7.56
C PHE A 64 3.80 0.47 -7.31
N LYS A 65 2.78 1.25 -7.70
CA LYS A 65 2.72 2.68 -7.33
C LYS A 65 2.66 2.88 -5.82
N ILE A 66 1.92 2.04 -5.10
CA ILE A 66 1.87 2.07 -3.63
C ILE A 66 3.24 1.72 -3.05
N LEU A 67 3.85 0.62 -3.51
CA LEU A 67 5.16 0.16 -3.04
C LEU A 67 6.26 1.19 -3.30
N PHE A 68 6.36 1.71 -4.52
CA PHE A 68 7.34 2.74 -4.86
C PHE A 68 7.16 3.99 -4.01
N ARG A 69 5.92 4.42 -3.73
CA ARG A 69 5.68 5.57 -2.85
C ARG A 69 6.16 5.32 -1.42
N ILE A 70 6.00 4.11 -0.89
CA ILE A 70 6.50 3.73 0.44
C ILE A 70 8.04 3.87 0.48
N PHE A 71 8.73 3.39 -0.55
CA PHE A 71 10.19 3.40 -0.60
C PHE A 71 10.81 4.70 -1.11
N ASP A 72 10.08 5.50 -1.89
CA ASP A 72 10.52 6.84 -2.30
C ASP A 72 10.56 7.78 -1.09
N ASN A 73 9.68 7.60 -0.10
CA ASN A 73 9.77 8.31 1.18
C ASN A 73 11.03 7.96 1.99
N MET A 74 11.76 6.89 1.63
CA MET A 74 13.07 6.58 2.21
C MET A 74 14.21 7.38 1.57
N LYS A 75 13.95 8.11 0.47
CA LYS A 75 14.88 9.11 -0.08
C LYS A 75 14.72 10.44 0.68
N LEU A 76 15.07 10.48 1.96
CA LEU A 76 15.23 11.75 2.68
C LEU A 76 16.55 11.75 3.47
N PRO A 77 17.29 12.89 3.47
CA PRO A 77 18.41 13.09 4.39
C PRO A 77 17.88 12.97 5.83
N GLU A 78 18.69 12.38 6.70
CA GLU A 78 18.46 12.26 8.14
C GLU A 78 18.11 13.62 8.77
N GLN A 79 16.83 13.95 8.87
CA GLN A 79 16.34 15.07 9.69
C GLN A 79 15.05 14.64 10.40
N TYR A 80 15.18 13.66 11.29
CA TYR A 80 14.38 13.68 12.51
C TYR A 80 15.29 14.21 13.61
N THR A 81 15.18 15.51 13.86
CA THR A 81 15.54 16.11 15.13
C THR A 81 14.78 15.37 16.24
N GLU A 82 15.39 14.37 16.85
CA GLU A 82 15.14 14.06 18.25
C GLU A 82 15.63 15.25 19.05
N LYS A 83 14.78 16.26 19.19
CA LYS A 83 14.97 17.30 20.20
C LYS A 83 13.96 17.12 21.31
N ALA A 84 14.55 16.79 22.46
CA ALA A 84 14.14 17.09 23.81
C ALA A 84 12.97 16.27 24.37
N GLU A 85 13.33 15.21 25.10
CA GLU A 85 12.75 14.96 26.41
C GLU A 85 13.90 14.78 27.42
N TRP A 86 14.18 15.87 28.14
CA TRP A 86 14.85 16.06 29.45
C TRP A 86 16.17 15.34 29.76
#